data_AF-A0A191ZZQ8-F1
#
_entry.id   AF-A0A191ZZQ8-F1
#
_cell.length_a   1.000
_cell.length_b   1.000
_cell.length_c   1.000
_cell.angle_alpha   90.00
_cell.angle_beta   90.00
_cell.angle_gamma   90.00
#
_symmetry.space_group_name_H-M   'P 1'
#
loop_
_entity.id
_entity.type
_entity.pdbx_description
1 polymer ?
#
loop_
_entity_poly.entity_id
_entity_poly.type
_entity_poly.pdbx_seq_one_letter_code
_entity_poly.pdbx_strand_id
1 'polypeptide(L)'
;MSQMIDLEVNDAALNALFARFMERVTNAQPAMQEIAETLHERTSQAFEEQGIPPWVDLADSTKAKRKADGTWPGNILHVTGTLAGSYTASSGPDYAMLSSFVEYAAIQNFGGKAGRGLAATIPARRQVPVDDNQQLLPEVRDDILAFLANYLETA
;
A
#
# COMPACT_ATOMS: atom_id res chain seq x y z
N MET A 1 -54.58 -34.09 6.14
CA MET A 1 -54.31 -32.81 6.81
C MET A 1 -52.80 -32.61 6.80
N SER A 2 -52.30 -31.58 6.12
CA SER A 2 -50.88 -31.21 6.16
C SER A 2 -50.69 -30.31 7.38
N GLN A 3 -49.71 -30.63 8.23
CA GLN A 3 -49.26 -29.69 9.26
C GLN A 3 -48.09 -28.89 8.70
N MET A 4 -48.19 -27.56 8.81
CA MET A 4 -47.06 -26.64 8.64
C MET A 4 -46.39 -26.43 10.00
N ILE A 5 -45.06 -26.38 9.98
CA ILE A 5 -44.24 -25.94 11.10
C ILE A 5 -43.68 -24.57 10.72
N ASP A 6 -44.04 -23.55 11.49
CA ASP A 6 -43.43 -22.22 11.40
C ASP A 6 -42.34 -22.09 12.47
N LEU A 7 -41.14 -21.68 12.05
CA LEU A 7 -39.99 -21.46 12.91
C LEU A 7 -39.53 -20.01 12.79
N GLU A 8 -39.51 -19.29 13.91
CA GLU A 8 -39.02 -17.92 14.01
C GLU A 8 -37.80 -17.88 14.94
N VAL A 9 -36.71 -17.28 14.47
CA VAL A 9 -35.48 -17.12 15.25
C VAL A 9 -35.51 -15.77 15.95
N ASN A 10 -35.80 -15.77 17.24
CA ASN A 10 -35.71 -14.60 18.11
C ASN A 10 -34.56 -14.78 19.09
N ASP A 11 -33.35 -14.44 18.65
CA ASP A 11 -32.13 -14.65 19.40
C ASP A 11 -31.44 -13.31 19.68
N ALA A 12 -31.31 -12.98 20.96
CA ALA A 12 -30.69 -11.73 21.40
C ALA A 12 -29.18 -11.68 21.09
N ALA A 13 -28.48 -12.82 21.12
CA ALA A 13 -27.07 -12.89 20.77
C ALA A 13 -26.86 -12.68 19.26
N LEU A 14 -27.75 -13.21 18.43
CA LEU A 14 -27.74 -12.97 16.99
C LEU A 14 -27.99 -11.48 16.67
N ASN A 15 -28.97 -10.86 17.32
CA ASN A 15 -29.24 -9.43 17.15
C ASN A 15 -28.07 -8.55 17.62
N ALA A 16 -27.43 -8.91 18.73
CA ALA A 16 -26.23 -8.21 19.21
C ALA A 16 -25.07 -8.33 18.21
N LEU A 17 -24.87 -9.51 17.61
CA LEU A 17 -23.86 -9.70 16.56
C LEU A 17 -24.13 -8.80 15.34
N PHE A 18 -25.37 -8.76 14.86
CA PHE A 18 -25.73 -7.87 13.74
C PHE A 18 -25.51 -6.39 14.08
N ALA A 19 -25.82 -5.96 15.30
CA ALA A 19 -25.59 -4.58 15.73
C ALA A 19 -24.10 -4.20 15.68
N ARG A 20 -23.21 -5.07 16.18
CA ARG A 20 -21.76 -4.83 16.16
C ARG A 20 -21.19 -4.86 14.74
N PHE A 21 -21.69 -5.77 13.90
CA PHE A 21 -21.34 -5.80 12.49
C PHE A 21 -21.75 -4.49 11.78
N MET A 22 -22.99 -4.03 12.00
CA MET A 22 -23.47 -2.76 11.44
C MET A 22 -22.65 -1.56 11.91
N GLU A 23 -22.21 -1.53 13.17
CA GLU A 23 -21.35 -0.46 13.68
C GLU A 23 -20.04 -0.36 12.88
N ARG A 24 -19.38 -1.48 12.59
CA ARG A 24 -18.13 -1.50 11.82
C ARG A 24 -18.31 -1.17 10.34
N VAL A 25 -19.44 -1.57 9.75
CA VAL A 25 -19.74 -1.24 8.34
C VAL A 25 -20.18 0.22 8.18
N THR A 26 -20.84 0.80 9.19
CA THR A 26 -21.28 2.21 9.17
C THR A 26 -20.15 3.18 9.53
N ASN A 27 -19.18 2.75 10.33
CA ASN A 27 -17.96 3.49 10.61
C ASN A 27 -16.73 2.70 10.14
N ALA A 28 -16.45 2.75 8.84
CA ALA A 28 -15.30 2.06 8.26
C ALA A 28 -13.97 2.79 8.50
N GLN A 29 -13.96 3.97 9.14
CA GLN A 29 -12.74 4.75 9.41
C GLN A 29 -11.60 3.92 10.04
N PRO A 30 -11.84 3.08 11.07
CA PRO A 30 -10.75 2.31 11.67
C PRO A 30 -10.18 1.28 10.69
N ALA A 31 -11.02 0.63 9.89
CA ALA A 31 -10.57 -0.29 8.85
C ALA A 31 -9.78 0.44 7.75
N MET A 32 -10.24 1.61 7.31
CA MET A 32 -9.55 2.42 6.31
C MET A 32 -8.20 2.96 6.81
N GLN A 33 -8.10 3.28 8.10
CA GLN A 33 -6.84 3.64 8.73
C GLN A 33 -5.84 2.49 8.67
N GLU A 34 -6.23 1.29 9.08
CA GLU A 34 -5.34 0.12 9.02
C GLU A 34 -4.90 -0.19 7.58
N ILE A 35 -5.80 -0.06 6.60
CA ILE A 35 -5.45 -0.24 5.17
C ILE A 35 -4.41 0.80 4.75
N ALA A 36 -4.60 2.08 5.10
CA ALA A 36 -3.64 3.14 4.74
C ALA A 36 -2.28 2.92 5.39
N GLU A 37 -2.26 2.48 6.65
CA GLU A 37 -1.05 2.11 7.39
C GLU A 37 -0.35 0.90 6.75
N THR A 38 -1.09 -0.14 6.37
CA THR A 38 -0.56 -1.30 5.64
C THR A 38 0.12 -0.90 4.33
N LEU A 39 -0.51 -0.01 3.53
CA LEU A 39 0.08 0.47 2.29
C LEU A 39 1.38 1.25 2.52
N HIS A 40 1.43 2.04 3.59
CA HIS A 40 2.61 2.81 3.98
C HIS A 40 3.73 1.92 4.50
N GLU A 41 3.42 0.90 5.31
CA GLU A 41 4.37 -0.09 5.80
C GLU A 41 4.97 -0.87 4.63
N ARG A 42 4.15 -1.40 3.73
CA ARG A 42 4.62 -2.13 2.54
C ARG A 42 5.49 -1.27 1.64
N THR A 43 5.18 0.01 1.53
CA THR A 43 6.02 0.96 0.79
C THR A 43 7.35 1.19 1.49
N SER A 44 7.35 1.31 2.82
CA SER A 44 8.57 1.47 3.63
C SER A 44 9.47 0.24 3.52
N GLN A 45 8.89 -0.95 3.64
CA GLN A 45 9.58 -2.24 3.46
C GLN A 45 10.21 -2.34 2.06
N ALA A 46 9.52 -1.89 1.00
CA ALA A 46 10.09 -1.86 -0.34
C ALA A 46 11.39 -1.05 -0.42
N PHE A 47 11.51 0.06 0.33
CA PHE A 47 12.77 0.83 0.37
C PHE A 47 13.90 0.09 1.08
N GLU A 48 13.59 -0.65 2.13
CA GLU A 48 14.54 -1.46 2.89
C GLU A 48 15.03 -2.65 2.06
N GLU A 49 14.10 -3.36 1.42
CA GLU A 49 14.34 -4.54 0.60
C GLU A 49 14.90 -4.22 -0.79
N GLN A 50 15.01 -2.94 -1.14
CA GLN A 50 15.39 -2.48 -2.48
C GLN A 50 14.40 -2.89 -3.58
N GLY A 51 13.10 -3.00 -3.29
CA GLY A 51 12.03 -3.03 -4.28
C GLY A 51 11.06 -4.21 -4.23
N ILE A 52 9.95 -4.08 -4.97
CA ILE A 52 8.95 -5.13 -5.17
C ILE A 52 8.71 -5.34 -6.68
N PRO A 53 9.37 -6.31 -7.36
CA PRO A 53 10.54 -7.09 -6.96
C PRO A 53 11.83 -6.22 -6.87
N PRO A 54 13.00 -6.79 -6.52
CA PRO A 54 14.24 -6.02 -6.38
C PRO A 54 14.54 -5.14 -7.59
N TRP A 55 14.90 -3.89 -7.32
CA TRP A 55 15.16 -2.88 -8.32
C TRP A 55 16.38 -3.21 -9.16
N VAL A 56 16.34 -2.75 -10.41
CA VAL A 56 17.51 -2.77 -11.27
C VAL A 56 18.62 -1.92 -10.65
N ASP A 57 19.81 -2.51 -10.59
CA ASP A 57 21.00 -1.90 -10.04
C ASP A 57 21.38 -0.57 -10.74
N LEU A 58 22.15 0.25 -10.04
CA LEU A 58 22.68 1.50 -10.58
C LEU A 58 23.78 1.23 -11.60
N ALA A 59 23.81 2.04 -12.66
CA ALA A 59 24.92 2.05 -13.60
C ALA A 59 26.25 2.37 -12.89
N ASP A 60 27.35 1.79 -13.35
CA ASP A 60 28.68 1.96 -12.73
C ASP A 60 29.11 3.43 -12.68
N SER A 61 28.77 4.21 -13.72
CA SER A 61 29.02 5.66 -13.73
C SER A 61 28.28 6.39 -12.61
N THR A 62 27.06 5.96 -12.27
CA THR A 62 26.27 6.52 -11.17
C THR A 62 26.86 6.13 -9.82
N LYS A 63 27.29 4.88 -9.66
CA LYS A 63 27.99 4.42 -8.44
C LYS A 63 29.32 5.15 -8.24
N ALA A 64 30.10 5.31 -9.30
CA ALA A 64 31.37 6.04 -9.26
C ALA A 64 31.17 7.50 -8.85
N LYS A 65 30.15 8.17 -9.40
CA LYS A 65 29.77 9.52 -9.00
C LYS A 65 29.37 9.58 -7.53
N ARG A 66 28.44 8.72 -7.08
CA ARG A 66 28.00 8.68 -5.68
C ARG A 66 29.15 8.38 -4.71
N LYS A 67 30.12 7.54 -5.12
CA LYS A 67 31.33 7.27 -4.34
C LYS A 67 32.19 8.52 -4.17
N ALA A 68 32.36 9.30 -5.24
CA ALA A 68 33.05 10.59 -5.16
C ALA A 68 32.29 11.59 -4.26
N ASP A 69 30.96 11.56 -4.29
CA ASP A 69 30.08 12.39 -3.46
C ASP A 69 29.92 11.85 -2.02
N GLY A 70 30.59 10.74 -1.65
CA GLY A 70 30.52 10.15 -0.30
C GLY A 70 29.19 9.46 0.05
N THR A 71 28.34 9.17 -0.94
CA THR A 71 27.00 8.58 -0.76
C THR A 71 26.90 7.14 -1.26
N TRP A 72 28.05 6.49 -1.50
CA TRP A 72 28.13 5.07 -1.90
C TRP A 72 29.34 4.38 -1.22
N PRO A 73 29.21 3.12 -0.75
CA PRO A 73 28.09 2.18 -0.89
C PRO A 73 26.82 2.57 -0.12
N GLY A 74 25.65 2.26 -0.66
CA GLY A 74 24.36 2.59 -0.06
C GLY A 74 23.16 2.03 -0.83
N ASN A 75 21.96 2.47 -0.44
CA ASN A 75 20.69 2.01 -1.01
C ASN A 75 20.33 2.82 -2.28
N ILE A 76 19.73 2.17 -3.28
CA ILE A 76 19.55 2.71 -4.65
C ILE A 76 18.73 4.01 -4.64
N LEU A 77 17.61 4.03 -3.89
CA LEU A 77 16.71 5.18 -3.76
C LEU A 77 16.80 5.89 -2.39
N HIS A 78 17.89 5.71 -1.65
CA HIS A 78 18.05 6.30 -0.32
C HIS A 78 19.39 7.07 -0.19
N VAL A 79 19.54 8.13 -0.99
CA VAL A 79 20.70 9.03 -0.86
C VAL A 79 20.51 9.95 0.34
N THR A 80 19.40 10.69 0.37
CA THR A 80 19.02 11.60 1.47
C THR A 80 17.86 11.06 2.31
N GLY A 81 17.23 9.98 1.87
CA GLY A 81 15.98 9.46 2.45
C GLY A 81 14.72 10.26 2.08
N THR A 82 14.84 11.37 1.34
CA THR A 82 13.70 12.26 1.04
C THR A 82 12.55 11.54 0.34
N LEU A 83 12.83 10.67 -0.65
CA LEU A 83 11.78 9.94 -1.35
C LEU A 83 11.08 8.93 -0.42
N ALA A 84 11.84 8.17 0.35
CA ALA A 84 11.28 7.20 1.30
C ALA A 84 10.41 7.90 2.35
N GLY A 85 10.92 8.97 2.96
CA GLY A 85 10.19 9.79 3.93
C GLY A 85 9.15 10.72 3.31
N SER A 86 8.92 10.67 1.99
CA SER A 86 7.90 11.50 1.34
C SER A 86 6.50 10.90 1.42
N TYR A 87 6.41 9.60 1.66
CA TYR A 87 5.17 8.88 1.68
C TYR A 87 4.40 9.12 2.97
N THR A 88 3.11 9.37 2.86
CA THR A 88 2.22 9.57 4.00
C THR A 88 0.92 8.81 3.80
N ALA A 89 0.47 8.15 4.87
CA ALA A 89 -0.85 7.53 4.95
C ALA A 89 -1.90 8.56 5.38
N SER A 90 -3.11 8.45 4.84
CA SER A 90 -4.28 9.16 5.29
C SER A 90 -5.53 8.32 5.04
N SER A 91 -6.55 8.49 5.88
CA SER A 91 -7.80 7.75 5.75
C SER A 91 -9.01 8.58 6.17
N GLY A 92 -10.13 8.26 5.56
CA GLY A 92 -11.45 8.79 5.88
C GLY A 92 -12.47 7.65 6.03
N PRO A 93 -13.75 7.99 6.26
CA PRO A 93 -14.81 6.98 6.44
C PRO A 93 -15.01 6.10 5.20
N ASP A 94 -14.59 6.57 4.03
CA ASP A 94 -14.79 5.93 2.73
C ASP A 94 -13.50 5.80 1.90
N TYR A 95 -12.32 6.13 2.46
CA TYR A 95 -11.06 6.03 1.74
C TYR A 95 -9.87 5.65 2.62
N ALA A 96 -8.93 4.91 2.02
CA ALA A 96 -7.58 4.72 2.51
C ALA A 96 -6.61 5.20 1.41
N MET A 97 -5.66 6.05 1.76
CA MET A 97 -4.79 6.72 0.79
C MET A 97 -3.34 6.71 1.24
N LEU A 98 -2.46 6.39 0.28
CA LEU A 98 -1.04 6.62 0.36
C LEU A 98 -0.68 7.74 -0.63
N SER A 99 -0.02 8.79 -0.16
CA SER A 99 0.40 9.91 -1.00
C SER A 99 1.89 10.17 -0.86
N SER A 100 2.48 10.89 -1.82
CA SER A 100 3.85 11.39 -1.71
C SER A 100 3.88 12.88 -2.06
N PHE A 101 4.62 13.67 -1.28
CA PHE A 101 4.75 15.11 -1.54
C PHE A 101 5.84 15.46 -2.57
N VAL A 102 6.57 14.48 -3.14
CA VAL A 102 7.60 14.74 -4.16
C VAL A 102 7.11 14.35 -5.56
N GLU A 103 7.23 15.27 -6.50
CA GLU A 103 6.71 15.12 -7.88
C GLU A 103 7.34 13.93 -8.64
N TYR A 104 8.58 13.58 -8.31
CA TYR A 104 9.31 12.51 -8.99
C TYR A 104 9.00 11.11 -8.44
N ALA A 105 8.15 10.95 -7.43
CA ALA A 105 7.80 9.65 -6.86
C ALA A 105 7.20 8.70 -7.91
N ALA A 106 6.28 9.21 -8.73
CA ALA A 106 5.61 8.42 -9.77
C ALA A 106 6.58 7.91 -10.84
N ILE A 107 7.46 8.78 -11.38
CA ILE A 107 8.42 8.36 -12.42
C ILE A 107 9.49 7.42 -11.88
N GLN A 108 9.83 7.49 -10.58
CA GLN A 108 10.70 6.49 -9.96
C GLN A 108 9.99 5.14 -9.80
N ASN A 109 8.70 5.15 -9.41
CA ASN A 109 7.92 3.94 -9.22
C ASN A 109 7.67 3.19 -10.53
N PHE A 110 7.13 3.89 -11.52
CA PHE A 110 6.69 3.29 -12.77
C PHE A 110 7.76 3.29 -13.87
N GLY A 111 8.86 4.04 -13.67
CA GLY A 111 9.84 4.27 -14.72
C GLY A 111 9.25 5.11 -15.86
N GLY A 112 10.06 5.30 -16.91
CA GLY A 112 9.61 6.01 -18.11
C GLY A 112 10.68 6.93 -18.69
N LYS A 113 10.25 7.93 -19.46
CA LYS A 113 11.15 8.90 -20.08
C LYS A 113 11.26 10.17 -19.24
N ALA A 114 12.46 10.72 -19.14
CA ALA A 114 12.75 11.89 -18.33
C ALA A 114 13.86 12.77 -18.95
N GLY A 115 14.12 13.91 -18.30
CA GLY A 115 15.15 14.86 -18.71
C GLY A 115 14.76 15.73 -19.91
N ARG A 116 15.72 16.52 -20.40
CA ARG A 116 15.49 17.45 -21.52
C ARG A 116 15.05 16.68 -22.76
N GLY A 117 13.85 16.98 -23.26
CA GLY A 117 13.30 16.33 -24.45
C GLY A 117 13.05 14.83 -24.28
N LEU A 118 12.85 14.34 -23.04
CA LEU A 118 12.56 12.92 -22.76
C LEU A 118 13.67 11.95 -23.22
N ALA A 119 14.91 12.44 -23.30
CA ALA A 119 16.05 11.67 -23.81
C ALA A 119 16.52 10.56 -22.85
N ALA A 120 16.30 10.72 -21.54
CA ALA A 120 16.71 9.73 -20.55
C ALA A 120 15.60 8.69 -20.33
N THR A 121 15.98 7.43 -20.13
CA THR A 121 15.06 6.36 -19.72
C THR A 121 15.38 5.98 -18.28
N ILE A 122 14.37 6.06 -17.42
CA ILE A 122 14.44 5.65 -16.02
C ILE A 122 13.80 4.27 -15.91
N PRO A 123 14.51 3.25 -15.40
CA PRO A 123 13.91 1.95 -15.12
C PRO A 123 12.89 2.08 -13.98
N ALA A 124 11.83 1.30 -14.03
CA ALA A 124 10.87 1.21 -12.94
C ALA A 124 11.58 0.69 -11.68
N ARG A 125 11.36 1.38 -10.56
CA ARG A 125 11.86 0.98 -9.24
C ARG A 125 10.69 0.94 -8.28
N ARG A 126 9.72 0.06 -8.56
CA ARG A 126 8.46 -0.03 -7.83
C ARG A 126 8.69 -0.06 -6.32
N GLN A 127 8.16 0.95 -5.64
CA GLN A 127 8.16 1.09 -4.19
C GLN A 127 6.75 1.02 -3.60
N VAL A 128 5.72 1.37 -4.37
CA VAL A 128 4.31 1.30 -3.94
C VAL A 128 3.75 -0.08 -4.29
N PRO A 129 2.90 -0.70 -3.45
CA PRO A 129 2.33 -2.05 -3.66
C PRO A 129 1.24 -2.11 -4.75
N VAL A 130 1.50 -1.52 -5.92
CA VAL A 130 0.60 -1.54 -7.09
C VAL A 130 1.32 -2.00 -8.35
N ASP A 131 0.59 -2.67 -9.24
CA ASP A 131 1.07 -3.03 -10.56
C ASP A 131 1.13 -1.84 -11.53
N ASP A 132 1.52 -2.10 -12.77
CA ASP A 132 1.65 -1.06 -13.80
C ASP A 132 0.29 -0.47 -14.24
N ASN A 133 -0.82 -1.15 -13.91
CA ASN A 133 -2.19 -0.68 -14.11
C ASN A 133 -2.76 -0.01 -12.85
N GLN A 134 -1.92 0.28 -11.86
CA GLN A 134 -2.29 0.89 -10.58
C GLN A 134 -3.29 0.07 -9.76
N GLN A 135 -3.30 -1.25 -9.95
CA GLN A 135 -4.05 -2.18 -9.12
C GLN A 135 -3.16 -2.69 -7.99
N LEU A 136 -3.73 -2.92 -6.80
CA LEU A 136 -2.99 -3.56 -5.71
C LEU A 136 -2.37 -4.88 -6.17
N LEU A 137 -1.12 -5.11 -5.77
CA LEU A 137 -0.47 -6.40 -5.96
C LEU A 137 -1.30 -7.49 -5.26
N PRO A 138 -1.42 -8.71 -5.84
CA PRO A 138 -2.28 -9.76 -5.30
C PRO A 138 -2.03 -10.06 -3.83
N GLU A 139 -0.77 -10.19 -3.43
CA GLU A 139 -0.36 -10.47 -2.05
C GLU A 139 -0.85 -9.40 -1.06
N VAL A 140 -0.77 -8.13 -1.45
CA VAL A 140 -1.20 -7.01 -0.60
C VAL A 140 -2.72 -6.90 -0.56
N ARG A 141 -3.38 -7.22 -1.68
CA ARG A 141 -4.84 -7.34 -1.73
C ARG A 141 -5.33 -8.45 -0.80
N ASP A 142 -4.69 -9.61 -0.84
CA ASP A 142 -5.07 -10.77 -0.04
C ASP A 142 -4.88 -10.49 1.46
N ASP A 143 -3.79 -9.81 1.84
CA ASP A 143 -3.56 -9.37 3.22
C ASP A 143 -4.63 -8.39 3.72
N ILE A 144 -5.00 -7.40 2.89
CA ILE A 144 -6.08 -6.45 3.21
C ILE A 144 -7.42 -7.18 3.36
N LEU A 145 -7.73 -8.14 2.48
CA LEU A 145 -8.96 -8.93 2.57
C LEU A 145 -8.99 -9.81 3.82
N ALA A 146 -7.87 -10.44 4.17
CA ALA A 146 -7.73 -11.22 5.38
C ALA A 146 -7.90 -10.36 6.64
N PHE A 147 -7.29 -9.18 6.66
CA PHE A 147 -7.50 -8.19 7.72
C PHE A 147 -8.99 -7.82 7.83
N LEU A 148 -9.65 -7.46 6.73
CA LEU A 148 -11.06 -7.05 6.74
C LEU A 148 -11.99 -8.18 7.21
N ALA A 149 -11.73 -9.43 6.81
CA ALA A 149 -12.49 -10.58 7.30
C ALA A 149 -12.38 -10.70 8.83
N ASN A 150 -11.16 -10.68 9.37
CA ASN A 150 -10.92 -10.72 10.81
C ASN A 150 -11.52 -9.50 11.54
N TYR A 151 -11.43 -8.32 10.92
CA TYR A 151 -12.00 -7.09 11.43
C TYR A 151 -13.53 -7.12 11.44
N LEU A 152 -14.20 -7.94 10.63
CA LEU A 152 -15.65 -8.10 10.69
C LEU A 152 -16.07 -9.24 11.62
N GLU A 153 -15.26 -10.29 11.74
CA GLU A 153 -15.54 -11.44 12.61
C GLU A 153 -15.39 -11.12 14.10
N THR A 154 -14.45 -10.23 14.45
CA THR A 154 -14.21 -9.81 15.84
C THR A 154 -15.21 -8.76 16.33
N ALA A 155 -16.28 -8.51 15.56
CA ALA A 155 -17.34 -7.56 15.87
C ALA A 155 -18.24 -8.01 17.04
#